data_AF-A0A090WUN3-F1
#
_entry.id   AF-A0A090WUN3-F1
#
_cell.length_a   1.000
_cell.length_b   1.000
_cell.length_c   1.000
_cell.angle_alpha   90.00
_cell.angle_beta   90.00
_cell.angle_gamma   90.00
#
_symmetry.space_group_name_H-M   'P 1'
#
loop_
_entity.id
_entity.type
_entity.pdbx_description
1 polymer ?
#
loop_
_entity_poly.entity_id
_entity_poly.type
_entity_poly.pdbx_seq_one_letter_code
_entity_poly.pdbx_strand_id
1 'polypeptide(L)'
;MPLEIDQIDIASIYSPPDGKVFYCGLWNGKILIYDFEKKTSKEVYIGFEESPIVTFENLGNNKLVVGSFGEGALILDTENITASINNPNY
;
A
#
# COMPACT_ATOMS: atom_id res chain seq x y z
N MET A 1 6.11 -13.06 -27.99
CA MET A 1 5.14 -12.10 -27.41
C MET A 1 5.78 -11.57 -26.15
N PRO A 2 6.06 -10.27 -26.00
CA PRO A 2 6.54 -9.78 -24.73
C PRO A 2 5.40 -9.92 -23.71
N LEU A 3 5.80 -10.23 -22.49
CA LEU A 3 4.94 -10.53 -21.36
C LEU A 3 4.39 -9.21 -20.80
N GLU A 4 3.27 -8.73 -21.33
CA GLU A 4 2.38 -7.84 -20.59
C GLU A 4 1.80 -8.68 -19.44
N ILE A 5 2.42 -8.55 -18.26
CA ILE A 5 1.70 -8.81 -17.01
C ILE A 5 1.06 -7.47 -16.67
N ASP A 6 -0.21 -7.49 -16.28
CA ASP A 6 -0.90 -6.41 -15.58
C ASP A 6 -0.19 -6.12 -14.23
N GLN A 7 1.09 -5.71 -14.27
CA GLN A 7 1.89 -5.37 -13.10
C GLN A 7 1.35 -4.04 -12.61
N ILE A 8 0.59 -4.09 -11.51
CA ILE A 8 0.43 -2.91 -10.68
C ILE A 8 1.83 -2.56 -10.18
N ASP A 9 2.45 -1.58 -10.82
CA ASP A 9 3.82 -1.18 -10.53
C ASP A 9 3.93 -0.66 -9.08
N ILE A 10 5.07 -0.93 -8.44
CA ILE A 10 5.40 -0.37 -7.13
C ILE A 10 6.01 1.01 -7.35
N ALA A 11 5.37 2.04 -6.80
CA ALA A 11 5.83 3.43 -6.88
C ALA A 11 6.72 3.82 -5.70
N SER A 12 6.49 3.23 -4.52
CA SER A 12 7.27 3.50 -3.31
C SER A 12 7.25 2.33 -2.35
N ILE A 13 8.24 2.25 -1.45
CA ILE A 13 8.35 1.18 -0.44
C ILE A 13 8.74 1.82 0.89
N TYR A 14 8.14 1.34 1.96
CA TYR A 14 8.51 1.63 3.34
C TYR A 14 8.49 0.36 4.19
N SER A 15 9.44 0.25 5.12
CA SER A 15 9.41 -0.76 6.17
C SER A 15 9.82 -0.14 7.51
N PRO A 16 9.22 -0.57 8.63
CA PRO A 16 9.71 -0.22 9.96
C PRO A 16 11.13 -0.76 10.20
N PRO A 17 11.85 -0.27 11.22
CA PRO A 17 13.22 -0.70 11.51
C PRO A 17 13.40 -2.22 11.75
N ASP A 18 12.34 -2.93 12.13
CA ASP A 18 12.37 -4.39 12.32
C ASP A 18 12.32 -5.19 11.01
N GLY A 19 11.97 -4.55 9.89
CA GLY A 19 11.91 -5.17 8.57
C GLY A 19 10.86 -6.28 8.42
N LYS A 20 9.90 -6.41 9.34
CA LYS A 20 8.94 -7.53 9.34
C LYS A 20 7.80 -7.33 8.35
N VAL A 21 7.38 -6.07 8.17
CA VAL A 21 6.28 -5.69 7.27
C VAL A 21 6.76 -4.65 6.29
N PHE A 22 6.45 -4.86 5.01
CA PHE A 22 6.71 -3.91 3.93
C PHE A 22 5.39 -3.33 3.45
N TYR A 23 5.34 -2.00 3.37
CA TYR A 23 4.26 -1.23 2.78
C TYR A 23 4.75 -0.77 1.41
N CYS A 24 4.17 -1.33 0.35
CA CYS A 24 4.49 -0.95 -1.01
C CYS A 24 3.34 -0.12 -1.57
N GLY A 25 3.61 1.16 -1.86
CA GLY A 25 2.69 2.05 -2.52
C GLY A 25 2.56 1.68 -3.99
N LEU A 26 1.33 1.47 -4.45
CA LEU A 26 1.03 1.06 -5.82
C LEU A 26 0.61 2.25 -6.68
N TRP A 27 0.73 2.10 -8.00
CA TRP A 27 0.29 3.13 -8.95
C TRP A 27 -1.23 3.38 -8.97
N ASN A 28 -2.03 2.42 -8.52
CA ASN A 28 -3.49 2.49 -8.48
C ASN A 28 -4.06 2.91 -7.10
N GLY A 29 -3.30 3.68 -6.31
CA GLY A 29 -3.78 4.20 -5.02
C GLY A 29 -3.92 3.17 -3.88
N LYS A 30 -3.64 1.88 -4.13
CA LYS A 30 -3.62 0.85 -3.09
C LYS A 30 -2.25 0.69 -2.44
N ILE A 31 -2.23 0.04 -1.28
CA ILE A 31 -1.00 -0.47 -0.65
C ILE A 31 -0.96 -1.98 -0.76
N LEU A 32 0.15 -2.53 -1.26
CA LEU A 32 0.51 -3.93 -1.06
C LEU A 32 1.26 -4.06 0.28
N ILE A 33 0.68 -4.83 1.20
CA ILE A 33 1.28 -5.12 2.50
C ILE A 33 1.87 -6.51 2.45
N TYR A 34 3.19 -6.62 2.63
CA TYR A 34 3.91 -7.89 2.62
C TYR A 34 4.46 -8.20 4.02
N ASP A 35 4.09 -9.36 4.56
CA ASP A 35 4.64 -9.95 5.79
C ASP A 35 5.83 -10.83 5.40
N PHE A 36 7.04 -10.41 5.76
CA PHE A 36 8.29 -11.07 5.39
C PHE A 36 8.46 -12.42 6.09
N GLU A 37 8.03 -12.53 7.35
CA GLU A 37 8.16 -13.75 8.15
C GLU A 37 7.22 -14.84 7.62
N LYS A 38 5.97 -14.46 7.29
CA LYS A 38 4.95 -15.38 6.79
C LYS A 38 4.99 -15.61 5.28
N LYS A 39 5.71 -14.78 4.53
CA LYS A 39 5.75 -14.76 3.06
C LYS A 39 4.36 -14.58 2.43
N THR A 40 3.54 -13.72 3.02
CA THR A 40 2.17 -13.45 2.55
C THR A 40 2.01 -11.99 2.20
N SER A 41 1.19 -11.69 1.18
CA SER A 41 0.81 -10.33 0.83
C SER A 41 -0.70 -10.13 0.79
N LYS A 42 -1.14 -8.88 0.96
CA LYS A 42 -2.50 -8.43 0.67
C LYS A 42 -2.48 -7.03 0.09
N GLU A 43 -3.36 -6.74 -0.86
CA GLU A 43 -3.64 -5.37 -1.28
C GLU A 43 -4.71 -4.75 -0.40
N VAL A 44 -4.58 -3.46 -0.13
CA VAL A 44 -5.54 -2.70 0.65
C VAL A 44 -5.81 -1.36 -0.02
N TYR A 45 -7.08 -1.10 -0.29
CA TYR A 45 -7.57 0.23 -0.61
C TYR A 45 -7.64 1.08 0.66
N ILE A 46 -7.04 2.27 0.61
CA ILE A 46 -6.91 3.17 1.76
C ILE A 46 -7.63 4.51 1.58
N GLY A 47 -8.32 4.71 0.45
CA GLY A 47 -9.07 5.93 0.16
C GLY A 47 -8.61 6.71 -1.07
N PHE A 48 -7.48 6.35 -1.70
CA PHE A 48 -7.05 6.94 -2.96
C PHE A 48 -7.61 6.17 -4.15
N GLU A 49 -8.12 6.86 -5.17
CA GLU A 49 -8.76 6.24 -6.32
C GLU A 49 -7.73 5.60 -7.27
N GLU A 50 -7.14 6.37 -8.18
CA GLU A 50 -6.27 5.87 -9.26
C GLU A 50 -4.98 6.71 -9.37
N SER A 51 -4.47 7.16 -8.23
CA SER A 51 -3.22 7.93 -8.16
C SER A 51 -2.12 7.19 -7.40
N PRO A 52 -0.85 7.30 -7.84
CA PRO A 52 0.24 6.54 -7.24
C PRO A 52 0.53 6.99 -5.81
N ILE A 53 0.72 6.02 -4.92
CA ILE A 53 1.28 6.28 -3.59
C ILE A 53 2.79 6.43 -3.72
N VAL A 54 3.28 7.66 -3.51
CA VAL A 54 4.67 8.06 -3.79
C VAL A 54 5.51 8.22 -2.53
N THR A 55 4.90 8.28 -1.34
CA THR A 55 5.66 8.45 -0.10
C THR A 55 4.94 7.87 1.12
N PHE A 56 5.75 7.49 2.10
CA PHE A 56 5.34 7.09 3.44
C PHE A 56 6.22 7.82 4.45
N GLU A 57 5.65 8.24 5.57
CA GLU A 57 6.40 8.77 6.71
C GLU A 57 5.88 8.19 8.02
N ASN A 58 6.79 7.84 8.93
CA ASN A 58 6.44 7.24 10.22
C ASN A 58 6.05 8.31 11.25
N LEU A 59 4.81 8.27 11.74
CA LEU A 59 4.33 9.16 12.80
C LEU A 59 4.47 8.57 14.21
N GLY A 60 4.98 7.35 14.34
CA GLY A 60 4.94 6.56 15.57
C GLY A 60 3.53 6.09 15.92
N ASN A 61 3.39 5.40 17.05
CA ASN A 61 2.10 4.92 17.57
C ASN A 61 1.25 4.17 16.52
N ASN A 62 1.89 3.31 15.71
CA ASN A 62 1.27 2.54 14.65
C ASN A 62 0.58 3.40 13.57
N LYS A 63 1.15 4.56 13.25
CA LYS A 63 0.61 5.46 12.22
C LYS A 63 1.63 5.80 11.16
N LEU A 64 1.16 5.81 9.91
CA LEU A 64 1.91 6.30 8.76
C LEU A 64 1.17 7.47 8.11
N VAL A 65 1.91 8.52 7.72
CA VAL A 65 1.42 9.41 6.66
C VAL A 65 1.64 8.69 5.34
N VAL A 66 0.62 8.64 4.50
CA VAL A 66 0.70 8.09 3.15
C VAL A 66 0.35 9.21 2.18
N GLY A 67 1.27 9.53 1.27
CA GLY A 67 1.10 10.59 0.27
C GLY A 67 0.88 10.03 -1.14
N SER A 68 -0.11 10.58 -1.83
CA SER A 68 -0.47 10.24 -3.20
C SER A 68 -0.31 11.44 -4.13
N PHE A 69 0.11 11.19 -5.37
CA PHE A 69 0.25 12.24 -6.38
C PHE A 69 -1.13 12.78 -6.79
N GLY A 70 -1.45 14.04 -6.46
CA GLY A 70 -2.72 14.67 -6.85
C GLY A 70 -3.89 14.45 -5.89
N GLU A 71 -3.83 13.44 -5.01
CA GLU A 71 -4.88 13.15 -4.02
C GLU A 71 -4.49 13.54 -2.57
N GLY A 72 -3.29 14.10 -2.38
CA GLY A 72 -2.85 14.63 -1.09
C GLY A 72 -2.27 13.56 -0.18
N ALA A 73 -2.59 13.60 1.11
CA ALA A 73 -2.07 12.66 2.09
C ALA A 73 -3.11 12.28 3.15
N LEU A 74 -3.00 11.07 3.68
CA LEU A 74 -3.83 10.54 4.75
C LEU A 74 -3.00 9.91 5.87
N ILE A 75 -3.64 9.69 7.02
CA ILE A 75 -3.06 8.94 8.14
C ILE A 75 -3.61 7.52 8.11
N LEU A 76 -2.72 6.55 7.95
CA LEU A 76 -3.01 5.12 8.02
C LEU A 76 -2.70 4.60 9.41
N ASP A 77 -3.67 3.96 10.06
CA ASP A 77 -3.46 3.16 11.27
C ASP A 77 -3.02 1.74 10.88
N THR A 78 -1.82 1.35 11.30
CA THR A 78 -1.21 0.08 10.88
C THR A 78 -1.67 -1.14 11.69
N GLU A 79 -2.32 -0.95 12.83
CA GLU A 79 -2.91 -2.05 13.60
C GLU A 79 -4.26 -2.48 13.02
N ASN A 80 -5.03 -1.53 12.50
CA ASN A 80 -6.42 -1.74 12.09
C ASN A 80 -6.61 -1.69 10.57
N ILE A 81 -5.67 -2.26 9.80
CA ILE A 81 -5.78 -2.30 8.34
C ILE A 81 -6.75 -3.41 7.89
N THR A 82 -8.02 -3.05 7.70
CA THR A 82 -9.01 -3.90 7.05
C THR A 82 -8.80 -3.92 5.54
N ALA A 83 -8.66 -5.11 4.97
CA ALA A 83 -8.68 -5.26 3.52
C ALA A 83 -10.08 -4.88 2.99
N SER A 84 -10.14 -4.04 1.96
CA SER A 84 -11.34 -3.94 1.14
C SER A 84 -11.41 -5.23 0.32
N ILE A 85 -12.32 -6.14 0.69
CA ILE A 85 -12.67 -7.27 -0.18
C ILE A 85 -13.45 -6.66 -1.34
N ASN A 86 -12.74 -6.31 -2.42
CA ASN A 86 -13.39 -5.96 -3.67
C ASN A 86 -14.04 -7.24 -4.19
N ASN A 87 -15.35 -7.40 -3.95
CA ASN A 87 -16.16 -8.32 -4.73
C ASN A 87 -16.23 -7.75 -6.15
N PRO A 88 -15.66 -8.42 -7.17
CA PRO A 88 -15.86 -7.99 -8.55
C PRO A 88 -17.26 -8.44 -8.95
N ASN A 89 -18.27 -7.65 -8.60
CA ASN A 89 -19.56 -7.69 -9.26
C ASN A 89 -19.68 -6.37 -10.00
N TYR A 90 -19.26 -6.35 -11.27
CA TYR A 90 -19.99 -5.86 -12.45
C TYR A 90 -19.07 -5.95 -13.67
#